data_AF-A0A8J7K1M6-F1
#
_entry.id   AF-A0A8J7K1M6-F1
#
_cell.length_a   1.000
_cell.length_b   1.000
_cell.length_c   1.000
_cell.angle_alpha   90.00
_cell.angle_beta   90.00
_cell.angle_gamma   90.00
#
_symmetry.space_group_name_H-M   'P 1'
#
loop_
_entity.id
_entity.type
_entity.pdbx_description
1 polymer ?
#
loop_
_entity_poly.entity_id
_entity_poly.type
_entity_poly.pdbx_seq_one_letter_code
_entity_poly.pdbx_strand_id
1 'polypeptide(L)'
;MLQWFSRLINPTRFVDESHSRFPPTELLPARPLAARGETHDLLKKSLIYRIKRDALHIVAELNQGTPMENCELMARQLAFVQKELIQAAYHDESIPKEQRLALAKYHAVNIRQGLGERRTNGLRGVAPQKSE
;
A
#
# COMPACT_ATOMS: atom_id res chain seq x y z
N MET A 1 60.62 2.20 21.97
CA MET A 1 59.82 1.12 21.35
C MET A 1 58.42 1.66 21.05
N LEU A 2 58.33 2.48 20.01
CA LEU A 2 57.11 3.05 19.43
C LEU A 2 56.75 2.25 18.17
N GLN A 3 55.48 2.35 17.74
CA GLN A 3 54.98 2.26 16.34
C GLN A 3 53.89 1.21 15.98
N TRP A 4 53.18 0.56 16.91
CA TRP A 4 52.14 -0.42 16.51
C TRP A 4 50.67 -0.08 16.77
N PHE A 5 50.33 1.03 17.41
CA PHE A 5 48.91 1.40 17.65
C PHE A 5 48.30 2.43 16.70
N SER A 6 49.04 2.92 15.69
CA SER A 6 48.58 3.99 14.78
C SER A 6 47.94 3.51 13.46
N ARG A 7 47.44 2.27 13.39
CA ARG A 7 46.83 1.70 12.16
C ARG A 7 45.29 1.63 12.13
N LEU A 8 44.59 2.21 13.10
CA LEU A 8 43.12 2.14 13.18
C LEU A 8 42.38 3.48 13.02
N ILE A 9 43.07 4.54 12.62
CA ILE A 9 42.42 5.81 12.28
C ILE A 9 42.94 6.22 10.90
N ASN A 10 42.17 5.88 9.88
CA ASN A 10 42.36 6.42 8.54
C ASN A 10 41.18 7.38 8.28
N PRO A 11 41.30 8.68 8.63
CA PRO A 11 40.31 9.67 8.31
C PRO A 11 40.72 10.25 6.96
N THR A 12 40.18 9.70 5.87
CA THR A 12 40.03 10.33 4.54
C THR A 12 39.80 9.24 3.49
N ARG A 13 38.55 8.85 3.32
CA ARG A 13 38.04 8.61 1.97
C ARG A 13 36.94 9.62 1.75
N PHE A 14 37.36 10.83 1.37
CA PHE A 14 36.52 11.70 0.57
C PHE A 14 36.17 10.88 -0.68
N VAL A 15 34.92 10.43 -0.74
CA VAL A 15 34.34 9.96 -2.00
C VAL A 15 34.18 11.22 -2.84
N ASP A 16 34.87 11.19 -3.98
CA ASP A 16 34.89 12.23 -4.99
C ASP A 16 33.44 12.54 -5.42
N GLU A 17 32.93 13.70 -5.00
CA GLU A 17 31.66 14.27 -5.46
C GLU A 17 31.83 14.75 -6.90
N SER A 18 31.81 13.82 -7.85
CA SER A 18 31.72 14.13 -9.27
C SER A 18 30.30 13.85 -9.79
N HIS A 19 29.53 14.94 -9.84
CA HIS A 19 28.32 15.17 -10.64
C HIS A 19 27.09 14.28 -10.38
N SER A 20 26.40 14.52 -9.26
CA SER A 20 24.94 14.34 -9.24
C SER A 20 24.33 15.28 -10.29
N ARG A 21 23.79 14.71 -11.36
CA ARG A 21 23.07 15.43 -12.43
C ARG A 21 21.70 15.96 -11.98
N PHE A 22 21.33 15.72 -10.73
CA PHE A 22 20.07 16.12 -10.14
C PHE A 22 20.31 17.21 -9.11
N PRO A 23 19.50 18.29 -9.13
CA PRO A 23 19.58 19.30 -8.09
C PRO A 23 19.36 18.64 -6.72
N PRO A 24 20.02 19.15 -5.66
CA PRO A 24 19.75 18.71 -4.30
C PRO A 24 18.24 18.79 -4.06
N THR A 25 17.66 17.72 -3.54
CA THR A 25 16.21 17.65 -3.30
C THR A 25 15.84 18.70 -2.25
N GLU A 26 15.37 19.86 -2.70
CA GLU A 26 14.76 20.84 -1.81
C GLU A 26 13.53 20.20 -1.18
N LEU A 27 13.49 20.18 0.16
CA LEU A 27 12.34 19.69 0.89
C LEU A 27 11.15 20.58 0.54
N LEU A 28 10.14 19.99 -0.13
CA LEU A 28 8.88 20.68 -0.36
C LEU A 28 8.35 21.22 0.97
N PRO A 29 7.81 22.45 1.00
CA PRO A 29 7.26 23.03 2.22
C PRO A 29 6.25 22.06 2.83
N ALA A 30 6.41 21.77 4.12
CA ALA A 30 5.52 20.89 4.85
C ALA A 30 4.08 21.39 4.66
N ARG A 31 3.27 20.61 3.94
CA ARG A 31 1.86 20.94 3.71
C ARG A 31 1.19 21.05 5.10
N PRO A 32 0.44 22.14 5.38
CA PRO A 32 -0.11 22.36 6.71
C PRO A 32 -0.98 21.17 7.14
N LEU A 33 -0.67 20.64 8.33
CA LEU A 33 -1.32 19.46 8.93
C LEU A 33 -2.86 19.63 9.05
N ALA A 34 -3.35 20.87 9.08
CA ALA A 34 -4.77 21.20 9.11
C ALA A 34 -5.57 20.60 7.93
N ALA A 35 -5.00 20.62 6.70
CA ALA A 35 -5.68 20.07 5.52
C ALA A 35 -5.77 18.52 5.54
N ARG A 36 -4.96 17.86 6.37
CA ARG A 36 -4.94 16.41 6.53
C ARG A 36 -6.11 15.91 7.40
N GLY A 37 -6.57 16.72 8.36
CA GLY A 37 -7.69 16.40 9.24
C GLY A 37 -9.03 16.39 8.51
N GLU A 38 -9.31 17.45 7.75
CA GLU A 38 -10.59 17.62 7.04
C GLU A 38 -10.83 16.54 5.97
N THR A 39 -9.78 16.19 5.21
CA THR A 39 -9.86 15.13 4.18
C THR A 39 -10.09 13.75 4.80
N HIS A 40 -9.44 13.45 5.92
CA HIS A 40 -9.64 12.21 6.65
C HIS A 40 -11.07 12.08 7.18
N ASP A 41 -11.67 13.19 7.63
CA ASP A 41 -13.04 13.20 8.12
C ASP A 41 -14.09 13.05 7.02
N LEU A 42 -13.82 13.54 5.80
CA LEU A 42 -14.67 13.25 4.63
C LEU A 42 -14.60 11.77 4.23
N LEU A 43 -13.40 11.18 4.25
CA LEU A 43 -13.23 9.77 3.91
C LEU A 43 -13.92 8.84 4.92
N LYS A 44 -13.85 9.16 6.22
CA LYS A 44 -14.57 8.39 7.26
C LYS A 44 -16.09 8.34 7.05
N LYS A 45 -16.68 9.37 6.43
CA LYS A 45 -18.12 9.40 6.12
C LYS A 45 -18.49 8.47 4.95
N SER A 46 -17.53 8.12 4.09
CA SER A 46 -17.77 7.23 2.95
C SER A 46 -17.90 5.77 3.42
N LEU A 47 -19.03 5.14 3.06
CA LEU A 47 -19.26 3.71 3.33
C LEU A 47 -18.18 2.82 2.66
N ILE A 48 -17.79 3.14 1.43
CA ILE A 48 -16.77 2.38 0.69
C ILE A 48 -15.43 2.44 1.40
N TYR A 49 -15.04 3.63 1.88
CA TYR A 49 -13.78 3.79 2.61
C TYR A 49 -13.79 3.02 3.93
N ARG A 50 -14.89 3.08 4.69
CA ARG A 50 -15.04 2.30 5.94
C ARG A 50 -14.90 0.80 5.68
N ILE A 51 -15.62 0.25 4.71
CA ILE A 51 -15.51 -1.18 4.37
C ILE A 51 -14.08 -1.58 4.00
N LYS A 52 -13.37 -0.76 3.21
CA LYS A 52 -11.95 -1.03 2.89
C LYS A 52 -11.06 -1.04 4.12
N ARG A 53 -11.21 -0.03 4.96
CA ARG A 53 -10.44 0.10 6.19
C ARG A 53 -10.69 -1.08 7.11
N ASP A 54 -11.95 -1.46 7.28
CA ASP A 54 -12.34 -2.57 8.15
C ASP A 54 -11.83 -3.91 7.60
N ALA A 55 -11.89 -4.12 6.27
CA ALA A 55 -11.27 -5.30 5.65
C ALA A 55 -9.76 -5.39 5.90
N LEU A 56 -9.04 -4.27 5.73
CA LEU A 56 -7.59 -4.21 6.02
C LEU A 56 -7.30 -4.47 7.49
N HIS A 57 -8.11 -3.91 8.38
CA HIS A 57 -7.94 -4.10 9.82
C HIS A 57 -8.15 -5.55 10.23
N ILE A 58 -9.24 -6.19 9.77
CA ILE A 58 -9.53 -7.60 10.03
C ILE A 58 -8.39 -8.48 9.53
N VAL A 59 -7.91 -8.27 8.30
CA VAL A 59 -6.80 -9.07 7.75
C VAL A 59 -5.51 -8.85 8.53
N ALA A 60 -5.23 -7.64 8.97
CA ALA A 60 -4.06 -7.35 9.80
C ALA A 60 -4.13 -8.05 11.16
N GLU A 61 -5.31 -8.05 11.81
CA GLU A 61 -5.53 -8.78 13.06
C GLU A 61 -5.41 -10.29 12.88
N LEU A 62 -6.00 -10.84 11.81
CA LEU A 62 -5.93 -12.27 11.50
C LEU A 62 -4.51 -12.78 11.28
N ASN A 63 -3.60 -11.91 10.81
CA ASN A 63 -2.22 -12.25 10.55
C ASN A 63 -1.25 -11.68 11.60
N GLN A 64 -1.77 -11.15 12.71
CA GLN A 64 -0.93 -10.59 13.76
C GLN A 64 -0.05 -11.68 14.37
N GLY A 65 1.26 -11.40 14.48
CA GLY A 65 2.23 -12.33 15.05
C GLY A 65 2.64 -13.49 14.13
N THR A 66 2.12 -13.55 12.89
CA THR A 66 2.51 -14.57 11.92
C THR A 66 3.46 -13.96 10.87
N PRO A 67 4.70 -14.47 10.72
CA PRO A 67 5.58 -14.04 9.63
C PRO A 67 4.95 -14.47 8.29
N MET A 68 4.73 -13.50 7.42
CA MET A 68 3.91 -13.70 6.23
C MET A 68 4.79 -13.85 5.00
N GLU A 69 5.09 -15.11 4.67
CA GLU A 69 5.99 -15.46 3.56
C GLU A 69 5.32 -15.36 2.18
N ASN A 70 3.98 -15.41 2.14
CA ASN A 70 3.21 -15.42 0.89
C ASN A 70 2.24 -14.24 0.80
N CYS A 71 2.65 -13.19 0.09
CA CYS A 71 1.82 -12.01 -0.18
C CYS A 71 0.55 -12.32 -0.98
N GLU A 72 0.55 -13.36 -1.83
CA GLU A 72 -0.66 -13.72 -2.59
C GLU A 72 -1.76 -14.28 -1.68
N LEU A 73 -1.37 -15.04 -0.65
CA LEU A 73 -2.32 -15.58 0.31
C LEU A 73 -3.02 -14.44 1.06
N MET A 74 -2.26 -13.46 1.53
CA MET A 74 -2.82 -12.26 2.17
C MET A 74 -3.74 -11.47 1.22
N ALA A 75 -3.35 -11.33 -0.05
CA ALA A 75 -4.20 -10.68 -1.04
C ALA A 75 -5.53 -11.43 -1.26
N ARG A 76 -5.51 -12.77 -1.25
CA ARG A 76 -6.73 -13.60 -1.34
C ARG A 76 -7.61 -13.46 -0.10
N GLN A 77 -7.01 -13.44 1.10
CA GLN A 77 -7.74 -13.17 2.34
C GLN A 77 -8.41 -11.81 2.31
N LEU A 78 -7.69 -10.77 1.87
CA LEU A 78 -8.24 -9.42 1.75
C LEU A 78 -9.41 -9.36 0.75
N ALA A 79 -9.26 -9.99 -0.42
CA ALA A 79 -10.34 -10.06 -1.39
C ALA A 79 -11.57 -10.80 -0.85
N PHE A 80 -11.36 -11.88 -0.10
CA PHE A 80 -12.42 -12.65 0.54
C PHE A 80 -13.16 -11.80 1.61
N VAL A 81 -12.43 -11.24 2.58
CA VAL A 81 -13.03 -10.41 3.64
C VAL A 81 -13.78 -9.23 3.04
N GLN A 82 -13.19 -8.54 2.06
CA GLN A 82 -13.84 -7.42 1.39
C GLN A 82 -15.14 -7.83 0.68
N LYS A 83 -15.17 -9.01 0.03
CA LYS A 83 -16.38 -9.56 -0.61
C LYS A 83 -17.48 -9.78 0.43
N GLU A 84 -17.17 -10.47 1.52
CA GLU A 84 -18.17 -10.81 2.54
C GLU A 84 -18.74 -9.57 3.23
N LEU A 85 -17.89 -8.58 3.55
CA LEU A 85 -18.36 -7.29 4.10
C LEU A 85 -19.29 -6.54 3.14
N ILE A 86 -18.98 -6.56 1.85
CA ILE A 86 -19.83 -5.94 0.83
C ILE A 86 -21.17 -6.66 0.74
N GLN A 87 -21.18 -8.00 0.75
CA GLN A 87 -22.41 -8.78 0.69
C GLN A 87 -23.28 -8.53 1.92
N ALA A 88 -22.69 -8.54 3.12
CA ALA A 88 -23.40 -8.21 4.35
C ALA A 88 -24.01 -6.80 4.31
N ALA A 89 -23.22 -5.79 3.93
CA ALA A 89 -23.70 -4.41 3.82
C ALA A 89 -24.75 -4.21 2.71
N TYR A 90 -24.72 -5.02 1.64
CA TYR A 90 -25.73 -4.95 0.59
C TYR A 90 -27.10 -5.47 1.05
N HIS A 91 -27.10 -6.48 1.93
CA HIS A 91 -28.33 -7.05 2.49
C HIS A 91 -28.81 -6.37 3.77
N ASP A 92 -28.05 -5.40 4.29
CA ASP A 92 -28.46 -4.59 5.43
C ASP A 92 -29.51 -3.55 5.03
N GLU A 93 -30.72 -3.70 5.55
CA GLU A 93 -31.85 -2.80 5.29
C GLU A 93 -31.64 -1.41 5.90
N SER A 94 -30.83 -1.29 6.96
CA SER A 94 -30.53 -0.03 7.65
C SER A 94 -29.68 0.93 6.80
N ILE A 95 -28.98 0.42 5.78
CA ILE A 95 -28.14 1.22 4.89
C ILE A 95 -29.02 1.89 3.80
N PRO A 96 -28.86 3.20 3.53
CA PRO A 96 -29.63 3.85 2.48
C PRO A 96 -29.46 3.20 1.10
N LYS A 97 -30.55 3.11 0.33
CA LYS A 97 -30.57 2.48 -1.01
C LYS A 97 -29.49 3.04 -1.95
N GLU A 98 -29.27 4.35 -1.91
CA GLU A 98 -28.24 5.04 -2.70
C GLU A 98 -26.83 4.53 -2.40
N GLN A 99 -26.53 4.30 -1.11
CA GLN A 99 -25.24 3.77 -0.68
C GLN A 99 -25.08 2.30 -1.08
N ARG A 100 -26.13 1.49 -0.98
CA ARG A 100 -26.12 0.10 -1.48
C ARG A 100 -25.87 0.03 -2.99
N LEU A 101 -26.46 0.94 -3.77
CA LEU A 101 -26.23 1.02 -5.21
C LEU A 101 -24.79 1.44 -5.54
N ALA A 102 -24.25 2.43 -4.82
CA ALA A 102 -22.85 2.82 -4.95
C ALA A 102 -21.90 1.66 -4.60
N LEU A 103 -22.23 0.89 -3.57
CA LEU A 103 -21.47 -0.28 -3.16
C LEU A 103 -21.49 -1.39 -4.22
N ALA A 104 -22.65 -1.68 -4.82
CA ALA A 104 -22.78 -2.66 -5.89
C ALA A 104 -21.96 -2.26 -7.14
N LYS A 105 -22.03 -0.98 -7.55
CA LYS A 105 -21.22 -0.42 -8.64
C LYS A 105 -19.72 -0.56 -8.35
N TYR A 106 -19.32 -0.21 -7.13
CA TYR A 106 -17.93 -0.35 -6.69
C TYR A 106 -17.48 -1.81 -6.74
N HIS A 107 -18.28 -2.74 -6.21
CA HIS A 107 -17.97 -4.18 -6.21
C HIS A 107 -17.76 -4.73 -7.62
N ALA A 108 -18.64 -4.39 -8.57
CA ALA A 108 -18.52 -4.81 -9.96
C ALA A 108 -17.21 -4.33 -10.62
N VAL A 109 -16.76 -3.12 -10.31
CA VAL A 109 -15.47 -2.59 -10.81
C VAL A 109 -14.29 -3.39 -10.23
N ASN A 110 -14.27 -3.67 -8.92
CA ASN A 110 -13.15 -4.42 -8.34
C ASN A 110 -13.09 -5.87 -8.82
N ILE A 111 -14.24 -6.52 -9.06
CA ILE A 111 -14.26 -7.87 -9.64
C ILE A 111 -13.61 -7.85 -11.02
N ARG A 112 -13.96 -6.88 -11.87
CA ARG A 112 -13.35 -6.73 -13.20
C ARG A 112 -11.84 -6.46 -13.13
N GLN A 113 -11.41 -5.60 -12.22
CA GLN A 113 -9.99 -5.28 -12.06
C GLN A 113 -9.19 -6.46 -11.50
N GLY A 114 -9.70 -7.15 -10.47
CA GLY A 114 -9.06 -8.34 -9.90
C GLY A 114 -9.02 -9.57 -10.82
N LEU A 115 -9.95 -9.67 -11.78
CA LEU A 115 -9.95 -10.71 -12.82
C LEU A 115 -9.14 -10.33 -14.08
N GLY A 116 -9.01 -9.03 -14.39
CA GLY A 116 -8.34 -8.52 -15.58
C GLY A 116 -6.82 -8.43 -15.46
N GLU A 117 -6.28 -8.17 -14.27
CA GLU A 117 -4.84 -8.03 -14.04
C GLU A 117 -4.09 -9.37 -13.94
N ARG A 118 -4.82 -10.46 -13.67
CA ARG A 118 -4.23 -11.81 -13.58
C ARG A 118 -3.87 -12.45 -14.91
N ARG A 119 -4.16 -11.84 -16.07
CA ARG A 119 -4.03 -12.54 -17.36
C ARG A 119 -2.88 -12.18 -18.28
N THR A 120 -2.26 -10.99 -18.26
CA THR A 120 -1.18 -10.74 -19.24
C THR A 120 -0.14 -9.66 -18.92
N ASN A 121 -0.30 -8.86 -17.86
CA ASN A 121 0.62 -7.74 -17.68
C ASN A 121 1.68 -8.09 -16.65
N GLY A 122 2.82 -8.58 -17.14
CA GLY A 122 4.06 -8.56 -16.37
C GLY A 122 4.25 -7.17 -15.76
N LEU A 123 4.75 -7.15 -14.52
CA LEU A 123 5.07 -5.91 -13.79
C LEU A 123 5.68 -4.90 -14.76
N ARG A 124 5.00 -3.76 -14.96
CA ARG A 124 5.44 -2.74 -15.91
C ARG A 124 6.86 -2.30 -15.53
N GLY A 125 7.86 -2.73 -16.29
CA GLY A 125 9.27 -2.45 -16.04
C GLY A 125 10.14 -3.66 -15.65
N VAL A 126 9.58 -4.85 -15.46
CA VAL A 126 10.37 -6.08 -15.25
C VAL A 126 10.45 -6.84 -16.57
N ALA A 127 11.57 -6.69 -17.27
CA ALA A 127 11.86 -7.55 -18.42
C ALA A 127 11.98 -9.00 -17.92
N PRO A 128 11.31 -9.98 -18.55
CA PRO A 128 11.53 -11.38 -18.21
C PRO A 128 12.98 -11.72 -18.53
N GLN A 129 13.75 -12.10 -17.52
CA GLN A 129 15.08 -12.66 -17.75
C GLN A 129 14.91 -13.95 -18.56
N LYS A 130 15.47 -13.97 -19.78
CA LYS A 130 15.64 -15.20 -20.54
C LYS A 130 16.68 -16.04 -19.81
N SER A 131 16.27 -17.17 -19.26
CA SER A 131 17.19 -18.27 -18.92
C SER A 131 17.56 -18.99 -20.22
N GLU A 132 18.85 -18.98 -20.55
CA GLU A 132 19.47 -19.80 -21.60
C GLU A 132 19.42 -21.30 -21.27
#